data_AF-Q01SR2-F1
#
_entry.id   AF-Q01SR2-F1
#
_cell.length_a   1.000
_cell.length_b   1.000
_cell.length_c   1.000
_cell.angle_alpha   90.00
_cell.angle_beta   90.00
_cell.angle_gamma   90.00
#
_symmetry.space_group_name_H-M   'P 1'
#
loop_
_entity.id
_entity.type
_entity.pdbx_description
1 polymer ?
#
loop_
_entity_poly.entity_id
_entity_poly.type
_entity_poly.pdbx_seq_one_letter_code
_entity_poly.pdbx_strand_id
1 'polypeptide(L)'
;MDTRTKIVSPQAAPTGATVVTGTFDVIRAEDARELAAIHARHPGRPLLAVVLPLAGEWLPQRARAELVAGLRMVDYVLNPDDGPLDALLASLHPAEVVRLEAAHADRRRQLMEHVHSRQTS
;
A
#
# COMPACT_ATOMS: atom_id res chain seq x y z
N MET A 1 -17.99 -9.64 0.37
CA MET A 1 -16.85 -9.92 1.27
C MET A 1 -16.56 -8.65 2.04
N ASP A 2 -16.56 -8.70 3.36
CA ASP A 2 -16.20 -7.55 4.19
C ASP A 2 -14.72 -7.23 3.96
N THR A 3 -14.40 -6.08 3.38
CA THR A 3 -13.02 -5.71 3.05
C THR A 3 -12.22 -5.36 4.30
N ARG A 4 -12.88 -5.04 5.43
CA ARG A 4 -12.21 -4.72 6.69
C ARG A 4 -11.51 -5.93 7.29
N THR A 5 -11.92 -7.15 6.96
CA THR A 5 -11.28 -8.38 7.47
C THR A 5 -9.87 -8.59 6.91
N LYS A 6 -9.52 -7.91 5.82
CA LYS A 6 -8.15 -7.91 5.29
C LYS A 6 -7.20 -7.02 6.07
N ILE A 7 -7.71 -6.07 6.86
CA ILE A 7 -6.89 -5.17 7.67
C ILE A 7 -6.50 -5.91 8.94
N VAL A 8 -5.22 -6.23 9.08
CA VAL A 8 -4.68 -7.09 10.15
C VAL A 8 -3.67 -6.35 11.01
N SER A 9 -3.52 -6.80 12.26
CA SER A 9 -2.41 -6.39 13.12
C SER A 9 -1.11 -7.09 12.69
N PRO A 10 0.07 -6.60 13.10
CA PRO A 10 1.35 -7.24 12.78
C PRO A 10 1.43 -8.72 13.19
N GLN A 11 0.81 -9.11 14.30
CA GLN A 11 0.82 -10.48 14.81
C GLN A 11 -0.07 -11.43 14.00
N ALA A 12 -1.07 -10.90 13.29
CA ALA A 12 -1.98 -11.66 12.43
C ALA A 12 -1.55 -11.67 10.96
N ALA A 13 -0.45 -10.97 10.63
CA ALA A 13 0.09 -10.96 9.29
C ALA A 13 0.71 -12.32 8.91
N PRO A 14 0.51 -12.80 7.67
CA PRO A 14 1.10 -14.06 7.23
C PRO A 14 2.63 -13.98 7.12
N THR A 15 3.30 -15.03 7.60
CA THR A 15 4.74 -15.21 7.40
C THR A 15 5.05 -15.57 5.94
N GLY A 16 6.22 -15.16 5.44
CA GLY A 16 6.64 -15.47 4.07
C GLY A 16 5.82 -14.80 2.96
N ALA A 17 5.04 -13.78 3.32
CA ALA A 17 4.29 -12.98 2.35
C ALA A 17 5.20 -12.15 1.45
N THR A 18 4.67 -11.78 0.29
CA THR A 18 5.24 -10.66 -0.49
C THR A 18 4.72 -9.38 0.13
N VAL A 19 5.62 -8.57 0.69
CA VAL A 19 5.26 -7.31 1.35
C VAL A 19 5.47 -6.16 0.40
N VAL A 20 4.44 -5.33 0.25
CA VAL A 20 4.51 -4.08 -0.51
C VAL A 20 4.37 -2.91 0.43
N THR A 21 5.33 -1.98 0.43
CA THR A 21 5.25 -0.75 1.22
C THR A 21 4.83 0.41 0.33
N GLY A 22 3.93 1.25 0.82
CA GLY A 22 3.44 2.39 0.04
C GLY A 22 2.54 3.30 0.83
N THR A 23 2.34 4.52 0.33
CA THR A 23 1.48 5.51 1.00
C THR A 23 0.05 5.46 0.48
N PHE A 24 -0.18 5.08 -0.78
CA PHE A 24 -1.50 4.89 -1.39
C PHE A 24 -2.46 6.10 -1.25
N ASP A 25 -1.91 7.32 -1.22
CA ASP A 25 -2.69 8.56 -1.03
C ASP A 25 -3.74 8.79 -2.12
N VAL A 26 -3.47 8.24 -3.30
CA VAL A 26 -4.40 8.09 -4.41
C VAL A 26 -4.17 6.72 -5.01
N ILE A 27 -5.23 5.92 -5.14
CA ILE A 27 -5.17 4.65 -5.86
C ILE A 27 -5.65 4.88 -7.28
N ARG A 28 -4.77 4.65 -8.25
CA ARG A 28 -5.04 4.68 -9.68
C ARG A 28 -5.07 3.29 -10.27
N ALA A 29 -5.50 3.20 -11.52
CA ALA A 29 -5.47 1.94 -12.27
C ALA A 29 -4.04 1.39 -12.40
N GLU A 30 -3.04 2.27 -12.48
CA GLU A 30 -1.63 1.89 -12.53
C GLU A 30 -1.18 1.16 -11.25
N ASP A 31 -1.59 1.64 -10.07
CA ASP A 31 -1.29 1.00 -8.80
C ASP A 31 -1.91 -0.41 -8.74
N ALA A 32 -3.17 -0.54 -9.17
CA ALA A 32 -3.83 -1.85 -9.23
C ALA A 32 -3.13 -2.81 -10.22
N ARG A 33 -2.69 -2.33 -11.39
CA ARG A 33 -1.95 -3.16 -12.35
C ARG A 33 -0.59 -3.58 -11.81
N GLU A 34 0.11 -2.66 -11.14
CA GLU A 34 1.41 -2.92 -10.51
C GLU A 34 1.30 -3.97 -9.39
N LEU A 35 0.33 -3.81 -8.48
CA LEU A 35 0.05 -4.79 -7.43
C LEU A 35 -0.36 -6.15 -8.01
N ALA A 36 -1.16 -6.17 -9.08
CA ALA A 36 -1.53 -7.42 -9.75
C ALA A 36 -0.33 -8.13 -10.37
N ALA A 37 0.60 -7.36 -10.97
CA ALA A 37 1.82 -7.90 -11.54
C ALA A 37 2.76 -8.45 -10.45
N ILE A 38 2.89 -7.76 -9.31
CA ILE A 38 3.65 -8.24 -8.15
C ILE A 38 3.05 -9.55 -7.65
N HIS A 39 1.75 -9.60 -7.36
CA HIS A 39 1.07 -10.81 -6.90
C HIS A 39 1.26 -11.98 -7.90
N ALA A 40 1.15 -11.72 -9.20
CA ALA A 40 1.31 -12.74 -10.23
C ALA A 40 2.75 -13.31 -10.34
N ARG A 41 3.78 -12.54 -9.98
CA ARG A 41 5.18 -13.00 -9.99
C ARG A 41 5.50 -13.96 -8.84
N HIS A 42 4.68 -13.97 -7.79
CA HIS A 42 4.90 -14.76 -6.58
C HIS A 42 3.72 -15.69 -6.29
N PRO A 43 3.43 -16.66 -7.19
CA PRO A 43 2.29 -17.55 -7.03
C PRO A 43 2.38 -18.34 -5.72
N GLY A 44 1.25 -18.47 -5.03
CA GLY A 44 1.15 -19.20 -3.76
C GLY A 44 1.64 -18.42 -2.53
N ARG A 45 2.04 -17.15 -2.69
CA ARG A 45 2.37 -16.26 -1.57
C ARG A 45 1.31 -15.16 -1.43
N PRO A 46 0.80 -14.90 -0.23
CA PRO A 46 -0.13 -13.79 -0.03
C PRO A 46 0.58 -12.45 -0.26
N LEU A 47 -0.15 -11.49 -0.82
CA LEU A 47 0.28 -10.10 -0.94
C LEU A 47 -0.19 -9.30 0.27
N LEU A 48 0.77 -8.81 1.06
CA LEU A 48 0.55 -7.94 2.21
C LEU A 48 0.94 -6.50 1.85
N ALA A 49 -0.03 -5.58 1.86
CA ALA A 49 0.24 -4.16 1.68
C ALA A 49 0.41 -3.45 3.02
N VAL A 50 1.55 -2.80 3.24
CA VAL A 50 1.82 -1.95 4.40
C VAL A 50 1.57 -0.49 4.00
N VAL A 51 0.53 0.11 4.58
CA VAL A 51 0.10 1.48 4.25
C VAL A 51 0.79 2.47 5.18
N LEU A 52 1.86 3.10 4.70
CA LEU A 52 2.70 3.98 5.49
C LEU A 52 1.99 5.30 5.84
N PRO A 53 2.33 5.91 6.99
CA PRO A 53 1.92 7.29 7.29
C PRO A 53 2.53 8.25 6.26
N LEU A 54 1.81 9.34 5.97
CA LEU A 54 2.24 10.35 5.00
C LEU A 54 1.89 11.75 5.50
N ALA A 55 2.89 12.62 5.59
CA ALA A 55 2.67 14.02 5.91
C ALA A 55 1.90 14.75 4.79
N GLY A 56 0.88 15.51 5.18
CA GLY A 56 0.01 16.22 4.24
C GLY A 56 -0.78 15.27 3.34
N GLU A 57 -1.22 14.14 3.89
CA GLU A 57 -2.08 13.18 3.19
C GLU A 57 -3.42 13.79 2.76
N TRP A 58 -3.90 13.38 1.60
CA TRP A 58 -5.23 13.76 1.13
C TRP A 58 -6.30 12.86 1.72
N LEU A 59 -5.96 11.60 1.94
CA LEU A 59 -6.81 10.61 2.57
C LEU A 59 -6.18 10.15 3.88
N PRO A 60 -6.94 10.11 4.99
CA PRO A 60 -6.46 9.53 6.24
C PRO A 60 -5.89 8.13 6.02
N GLN A 61 -4.80 7.77 6.70
CA GLN A 61 -4.16 6.45 6.57
C GLN A 61 -5.18 5.29 6.62
N ARG A 62 -6.16 5.36 7.52
CA ARG A 62 -7.25 4.37 7.61
C ARG A 62 -8.09 4.26 6.33
N ALA A 63 -8.47 5.39 5.74
CA ALA A 63 -9.25 5.39 4.49
C ALA A 63 -8.44 4.77 3.35
N ARG A 64 -7.14 5.06 3.28
CA ARG A 64 -6.24 4.43 2.29
C ARG A 64 -6.15 2.92 2.49
N ALA A 65 -6.04 2.46 3.74
CA ALA A 65 -6.05 1.04 4.06
C ALA A 65 -7.35 0.35 3.60
N GLU A 66 -8.50 0.98 3.82
CA GLU A 66 -9.79 0.47 3.35
C GLU A 66 -9.86 0.41 1.82
N LEU A 67 -9.34 1.41 1.11
CA LEU A 67 -9.26 1.41 -0.35
C LEU A 67 -8.35 0.30 -0.88
N VAL A 68 -7.17 0.13 -0.28
CA VAL A 68 -6.22 -0.93 -0.64
C VAL A 68 -6.82 -2.31 -0.36
N ALA A 69 -7.52 -2.49 0.76
CA ALA A 69 -8.20 -3.73 1.11
C ALA A 69 -9.33 -4.09 0.11
N GLY A 70 -9.92 -3.07 -0.53
CA GLY A 70 -10.88 -3.26 -1.61
C GLY A 70 -10.29 -3.89 -2.88
N LEU A 71 -8.97 -3.86 -3.06
CA LEU A 71 -8.32 -4.40 -4.25
C LEU A 71 -8.28 -5.93 -4.21
N ARG A 72 -8.59 -6.56 -5.36
CA ARG A 72 -8.75 -8.02 -5.44
C ARG A 72 -7.45 -8.80 -5.22
N MET A 73 -6.31 -8.28 -5.69
CA MET A 73 -5.01 -8.94 -5.59
C MET A 73 -4.31 -8.74 -4.25
N VAL A 74 -4.85 -7.88 -3.38
CA VAL A 74 -4.31 -7.65 -2.04
C VAL A 74 -5.03 -8.59 -1.08
N ASP A 75 -4.26 -9.46 -0.41
CA ASP A 75 -4.80 -10.44 0.52
C ASP A 75 -4.93 -9.84 1.92
N TYR A 76 -3.91 -9.07 2.34
CA TYR A 76 -3.83 -8.46 3.65
C TYR A 76 -3.36 -7.00 3.55
N VAL A 77 -3.82 -6.18 4.50
CA VAL A 77 -3.42 -4.79 4.66
C VAL A 77 -2.99 -4.59 6.10
N LEU A 78 -1.89 -3.87 6.30
CA LEU A 78 -1.39 -3.54 7.61
C LEU A 78 -1.09 -2.04 7.69
N ASN A 79 -1.54 -1.43 8.77
CA ASN A 79 -1.12 -0.08 9.13
C ASN A 79 0.01 -0.21 10.15
N PRO A 80 1.22 0.32 9.86
CA PRO A 80 2.29 0.33 10.83
C PRO A 80 1.91 1.25 12.00
N ASP A 81 2.28 0.85 13.20
CA ASP A 81 2.33 1.75 14.37
C ASP A 81 3.46 2.77 14.19
N ASP A 82 3.64 3.70 15.13
CA ASP A 82 4.67 4.76 15.11
C ASP A 82 6.14 4.25 15.22
N GLY A 83 6.36 2.94 15.05
CA GLY A 83 7.67 2.30 15.12
C GLY A 83 8.48 2.36 13.82
N PRO A 84 9.78 2.03 13.86
CA PRO A 84 10.61 1.95 12.66
C PRO A 84 10.10 0.89 11.67
N LEU A 85 9.94 1.27 10.41
CA LEU A 85 9.47 0.36 9.35
C LEU A 85 10.37 -0.88 9.22
N ASP A 86 11.69 -0.73 9.36
CA ASP A 86 12.62 -1.86 9.24
C ASP A 86 12.41 -2.90 10.36
N ALA A 87 12.07 -2.45 11.58
CA ALA A 87 11.78 -3.35 12.69
C ALA A 87 10.47 -4.12 12.45
N LEU A 88 9.46 -3.43 11.93
CA LEU A 88 8.21 -4.06 11.49
C LEU A 88 8.47 -5.10 10.40
N LEU A 89 9.17 -4.72 9.32
CA LEU A 89 9.50 -5.64 8.23
C LEU A 89 10.28 -6.87 8.73
N ALA A 90 11.24 -6.68 9.63
CA ALA A 90 11.97 -7.79 10.25
C ALA A 90 11.02 -8.74 11.00
N SER A 91 10.07 -8.21 11.77
CA SER A 91 9.09 -9.03 12.52
C SER A 91 8.12 -9.80 11.61
N LEU A 92 7.82 -9.28 10.42
CA LEU A 92 6.90 -9.90 9.47
C LEU A 92 7.52 -11.11 8.74
N HIS A 93 8.86 -11.22 8.75
CA HIS A 93 9.61 -12.25 8.01
C HIS A 93 9.13 -12.40 6.55
N PRO A 94 9.17 -11.31 5.75
CA PRO A 94 8.71 -11.32 4.37
C PRO A 94 9.59 -12.23 3.51
N ALA A 95 8.96 -12.90 2.53
CA ALA A 95 9.73 -13.59 1.50
C ALA A 95 10.33 -12.60 0.48
N GLU A 96 9.68 -11.45 0.32
CA GLU A 96 10.12 -10.35 -0.56
C GLU A 96 9.53 -9.02 -0.08
N VAL A 97 10.26 -7.92 -0.28
CA VAL A 97 9.80 -6.55 0.01
C VAL A 97 9.88 -5.72 -1.26
N VAL A 98 8.76 -5.16 -1.67
CA VAL A 98 8.64 -4.23 -2.81
C VAL A 98 8.27 -2.84 -2.31
N ARG A 99 9.04 -1.83 -2.70
CA ARG A 99 8.94 -0.46 -2.21
C ARG A 99 8.31 0.46 -3.26
N LEU A 100 7.08 0.91 -3.04
CA LEU A 100 6.32 1.76 -3.97
C LEU A 100 6.28 3.24 -3.57
N GLU A 101 6.93 3.63 -2.47
CA GLU A 101 6.87 4.97 -1.90
C GLU A 101 7.28 6.06 -2.90
N ALA A 102 8.36 5.84 -3.63
CA ALA A 102 8.85 6.78 -4.65
C ALA A 102 7.84 6.94 -5.81
N ALA A 103 7.31 5.81 -6.30
CA ALA A 103 6.31 5.82 -7.37
C ALA A 103 5.02 6.53 -6.95
N HIS A 104 4.57 6.32 -5.71
CA HIS A 104 3.42 7.04 -5.15
C HIS A 104 3.68 8.54 -5.00
N ALA A 105 4.88 8.93 -4.54
CA ALA A 105 5.26 10.34 -4.40
C ALA A 105 5.25 11.06 -5.75
N ASP A 106 5.80 10.44 -6.80
CA ASP A 106 5.79 10.98 -8.16
C ASP A 106 4.38 11.11 -8.73
N ARG A 107 3.54 10.07 -8.58
CA ARG A 107 2.14 10.10 -9.02
C ARG A 107 1.34 11.22 -8.32
N ARG A 108 1.58 11.42 -7.02
CA ARG A 108 0.94 12.49 -6.24
C ARG A 108 1.36 13.88 -6.75
N ARG A 109 2.65 14.08 -7.00
CA ARG A 109 3.19 15.33 -7.55
C ARG A 109 2.59 15.64 -8.93
N GLN A 110 2.57 14.66 -9.83
CA GLN A 110 1.95 14.82 -11.17
C GLN A 110 0.47 15.22 -11.08
N LEU A 111 -0.27 14.69 -10.10
CA LEU A 111 -1.66 15.06 -9.91
C LEU A 111 -1.82 16.51 -9.46
N MET A 112 -0.97 16.96 -8.53
CA MET A 112 -0.94 18.36 -8.11
C MET A 112 -0.64 19.26 -9.30
N GLU A 113 0.42 18.97 -10.06
CA GLU A 113 0.81 19.74 -11.24
C GLU A 113 -0.35 19.87 -12.24
N HIS A 114 -1.05 18.76 -12.52
CA HIS A 114 -2.19 18.73 -13.44
C HIS A 114 -3.42 19.51 -12.95
N VAL A 115 -3.65 19.58 -11.64
CA VAL A 115 -4.74 20.39 -11.06
C VAL A 115 -4.41 21.87 -11.15
N HIS A 116 -3.18 22.26 -10.81
CA HIS A 116 -2.75 23.67 -10.86
C HIS A 116 -2.78 24.23 -12.30
N SER A 117 -2.40 23.43 -13.30
CA SER A 117 -2.44 23.86 -14.70
C SER A 117 -3.87 24.09 -15.22
N ARG A 118 -4.88 23.43 -14.62
CA ARG A 118 -6.30 23.62 -15.00
C ARG A 118 -6.96 24.81 -14.35
N GLN A 119 -6.48 25.24 -13.18
CA GLN A 119 -7.04 26.38 -12.44
C GLN A 119 -6.48 27.73 -12.90
N THR A 120 -5.42 27.71 -13.71
CA THR A 120 -4.73 28.89 -14.24
C THR A 120 -5.05 29.20 -15.71
N SER A 121 -5.96 28.42 -16.33
CA SER A 121 -6.56 28.69 -17.66
C SER A 121 -8.00 29.13 -17.49
#